data_AF-X1PHS2-F1
#
_entry.id   AF-X1PHS2-F1
#
_cell.length_a   1.000
_cell.length_b   1.000
_cell.length_c   1.000
_cell.angle_alpha   90.00
_cell.angle_beta   90.00
_cell.angle_gamma   90.00
#
_symmetry.space_group_name_H-M   'P 1'
#
loop_
_entity.id
_entity.type
_entity.pdbx_description
1 polymer ?
#
loop_
_entity_poly.entity_id
_entity_poly.type
_entity_poly.pdbx_seq_one_letter_code
_entity_poly.pdbx_strand_id
1 'polypeptide(L)' 'LHPRILARYQITSEILQKAKVKHEIIDSQGKEKLAQMMSLVFLGDWTSYYLAMLNQVDPTPVKMIFYLKERLASMK' A
#
# COMPACT_ATOMS: atom_id res chain seq x y z
N LEU A 1 -2.67 -17.44 11.99
CA LEU A 1 -3.90 -16.61 11.83
C LEU A 1 -5.08 -17.31 12.49
N HIS A 2 -6.03 -16.58 13.06
CA HIS A 2 -7.27 -17.18 13.56
C HIS A 2 -8.10 -17.78 12.40
N PRO A 3 -8.73 -18.97 12.52
CA PRO A 3 -9.46 -19.63 11.43
C PRO A 3 -10.52 -18.74 10.75
N ARG A 4 -11.25 -17.96 11.55
CA ARG A 4 -12.24 -16.99 11.04
C ARG A 4 -11.65 -15.94 10.09
N ILE A 5 -10.39 -15.52 10.29
CA ILE A 5 -9.73 -14.54 9.41
C ILE A 5 -9.36 -15.20 8.08
N LEU A 6 -8.86 -16.44 8.11
CA LEU A 6 -8.56 -17.20 6.90
C LEU A 6 -9.81 -17.43 6.05
N ALA A 7 -10.93 -17.79 6.68
CA ALA A 7 -12.21 -17.91 5.98
C ALA A 7 -12.63 -16.60 5.30
N ARG A 8 -12.38 -15.44 5.93
CA ARG A 8 -12.67 -14.14 5.31
C ARG A 8 -11.80 -13.90 4.07
N TYR A 9 -10.52 -14.27 4.09
CA TYR A 9 -9.64 -14.09 2.93
C TYR A 9 -10.15 -14.90 1.73
N GLN A 10 -10.51 -16.16 1.97
CA GLN A 10 -11.07 -17.06 0.96
C GLN A 10 -12.39 -16.52 0.40
N ILE A 11 -13.36 -16.21 1.28
CA ILE A 11 -14.68 -15.72 0.86
C ILE A 11 -14.56 -14.39 0.11
N THR A 12 -13.70 -13.46 0.55
CA THR A 12 -13.47 -12.19 -0.15
C THR A 12 -12.82 -12.41 -1.52
N SER A 13 -11.86 -13.32 -1.64
CA SER A 13 -11.26 -13.70 -2.93
C SER A 13 -12.32 -14.25 -3.90
N GLU A 14 -13.21 -15.13 -3.43
CA GLU A 14 -14.33 -15.64 -4.24
C GLU A 14 -15.29 -14.52 -4.69
N ILE A 15 -15.61 -13.56 -3.81
CA ILE A 15 -16.46 -12.41 -4.14
C ILE A 15 -15.79 -11.57 -5.25
N LEU A 16 -14.49 -11.28 -5.12
CA LEU A 16 -13.74 -10.53 -6.14
C LEU A 16 -13.68 -11.28 -7.47
N GLN A 17 -13.50 -12.61 -7.43
CA GLN A 17 -13.52 -13.45 -8.62
C GLN A 17 -14.87 -13.42 -9.33
N LYS A 18 -15.99 -13.55 -8.59
CA LYS A 18 -17.35 -13.44 -9.13
C LYS A 18 -17.60 -12.06 -9.76
N ALA A 19 -17.04 -11.01 -9.17
CA ALA A 19 -17.07 -9.65 -9.70
C ALA A 19 -16.09 -9.41 -10.88
N LYS A 20 -15.31 -10.42 -11.28
CA LYS A 20 -14.24 -10.33 -12.30
C LYS A 20 -13.18 -9.26 -11.97
N VAL A 21 -12.93 -9.02 -10.69
CA VAL A 21 -11.88 -8.13 -10.20
C VAL A 21 -10.61 -8.95 -9.97
N LYS A 22 -9.54 -8.59 -10.69
CA LYS A 22 -8.21 -9.19 -10.50
C LYS A 22 -7.71 -8.88 -9.10
N HIS A 23 -7.15 -9.88 -8.44
CA HIS A 23 -6.59 -9.75 -7.10
C HIS A 23 -5.52 -10.81 -6.89
N GLU A 24 -4.66 -10.57 -5.90
CA GLU A 24 -3.61 -11.49 -5.46
C GLU A 24 -3.58 -11.52 -3.93
N ILE A 25 -3.08 -12.62 -3.38
CA ILE A 25 -2.85 -12.79 -1.94
C ILE A 25 -1.35 -12.76 -1.71
N ILE A 26 -0.90 -11.94 -0.77
CA ILE A 26 0.52 -11.75 -0.48
C ILE A 26 0.75 -12.01 1.00
N ASP A 27 1.62 -12.96 1.29
CA ASP A 27 2.07 -13.26 2.65
C ASP A 27 3.32 -12.43 3.01
N SER A 28 3.35 -11.92 4.24
CA SER A 28 4.52 -11.23 4.78
C SER A 28 5.72 -12.17 4.89
N GLN A 29 6.92 -11.62 4.73
CA GLN A 29 8.18 -12.37 4.84
C GLN A 29 8.88 -12.08 6.17
N GLY A 30 9.60 -13.07 6.70
CA GLY A 30 10.38 -12.95 7.94
C GLY A 30 9.74 -13.61 9.16
N LYS A 31 10.57 -13.85 10.18
CA LYS A 31 10.18 -14.58 11.40
C LYS A 31 9.56 -13.67 12.46
N GLU A 32 10.12 -12.47 12.63
CA GLU A 32 9.71 -11.51 13.64
C GLU A 32 8.61 -10.59 13.14
N LYS A 33 7.75 -10.13 14.06
CA LYS A 33 6.61 -9.24 13.72
C LYS A 33 7.03 -7.97 12.98
N LEU A 34 8.16 -7.37 13.39
CA LEU A 34 8.69 -6.18 12.73
C LEU A 34 9.16 -6.50 11.31
N ALA A 35 9.86 -7.61 11.10
CA ALA A 35 10.31 -8.03 9.78
C ALA A 35 9.13 -8.29 8.84
N GLN A 36 8.09 -8.96 9.34
CA GLN A 36 6.83 -9.19 8.61
C GLN A 36 6.18 -7.88 8.18
N MET A 37 6.06 -6.92 9.10
CA MET A 37 5.50 -5.59 8.79
C MET A 37 6.34 -4.86 7.74
N MET A 38 7.67 -4.78 7.95
CA MET A 38 8.57 -4.09 7.04
C MET A 38 8.59 -4.72 5.65
N SER A 39 8.45 -6.05 5.54
CA SER A 39 8.39 -6.73 4.25
C SER A 39 7.24 -6.25 3.36
N LEU A 40 6.07 -6.01 3.97
CA LEU A 40 4.88 -5.53 3.26
C LEU A 40 4.94 -4.02 3.01
N VAL A 41 5.52 -3.24 3.93
CA VAL A 41 5.78 -1.80 3.72
C VAL A 41 6.68 -1.60 2.51
N PHE A 42 7.83 -2.28 2.46
CA PHE A 42 8.75 -2.16 1.34
C PHE A 42 8.13 -2.61 0.01
N LEU A 43 7.31 -3.65 0.02
CA LEU A 43 6.58 -4.05 -1.18
C LEU A 43 5.71 -2.90 -1.71
N GLY A 44 4.96 -2.23 -0.82
CA GLY A 44 4.15 -1.06 -1.17
C GLY A 44 4.99 0.10 -1.69
N ASP A 45 6.06 0.45 -0.98
CA ASP A 45 6.95 1.57 -1.34
C ASP A 45 7.55 1.38 -2.73
N TRP A 46 8.13 0.20 -3.00
CA TRP A 46 8.69 -0.11 -4.31
C TRP A 46 7.62 -0.16 -5.40
N THR A 47 6.47 -0.77 -5.12
CA THR A 47 5.35 -0.81 -6.08
C THR A 47 4.94 0.60 -6.50
N SER A 48 4.74 1.51 -5.53
CA SER A 48 4.39 2.90 -5.81
C SER A 48 5.50 3.65 -6.57
N TYR A 49 6.76 3.46 -6.19
CA TYR A 49 7.89 4.09 -6.87
C TYR A 49 8.02 3.65 -8.34
N TYR A 50 7.99 2.33 -8.60
CA TYR A 50 8.03 1.79 -9.95
C TYR A 50 6.81 2.20 -10.77
N LEU A 51 5.63 2.27 -10.16
CA LEU A 51 4.42 2.76 -10.82
C LEU A 51 4.59 4.22 -11.28
N ALA A 52 5.17 5.10 -10.45
CA ALA A 52 5.44 6.48 -10.82
C ALA A 52 6.39 6.58 -12.02
N MET A 53 7.46 5.80 -12.03
CA MET A 53 8.40 5.74 -13.16
C MET A 53 7.72 5.26 -14.45
N LEU A 54 6.90 4.20 -14.38
CA LEU A 54 6.14 3.69 -15.54
C LEU A 54 5.15 4.74 -16.09
N ASN A 55 4.60 5.58 -15.21
CA ASN A 55 3.69 6.66 -15.59
C ASN A 55 4.42 7.98 -15.91
N GLN A 56 5.76 8.02 -15.88
CA GLN A 56 6.56 9.21 -16.12
C GLN A 56 6.22 10.38 -15.18
N VAL A 57 5.84 10.06 -13.93
CA VAL A 57 5.54 11.02 -12.86
C VAL A 57 6.70 11.04 -11.87
N ASP A 58 7.11 12.22 -11.43
CA ASP A 58 8.04 12.36 -10.30
C ASP A 58 7.33 11.93 -9.00
N PRO A 59 7.80 10.86 -8.31
CA PRO A 59 7.20 10.39 -7.06
C PRO A 59 7.53 11.25 -5.83
N THR A 60 8.46 12.19 -5.94
CA THR A 60 9.00 12.96 -4.82
C THR A 60 8.10 14.12 -4.34
N PRO A 61 7.53 14.97 -5.22
CA PRO A 61 6.89 16.21 -4.80
C PRO A 61 5.47 15.99 -4.27
N VAL A 62 5.23 16.44 -3.04
CA VAL A 62 3.88 16.52 -2.45
C VAL A 62 3.40 17.97 -2.43
N LYS A 63 3.14 18.52 -3.63
CA LYS A 63 2.88 19.96 -3.87
C LYS A 63 1.84 20.58 -2.93
N MET A 64 0.75 19.86 -2.63
CA MET A 64 -0.29 20.33 -1.72
C MET A 64 0.19 20.49 -0.28
N ILE A 65 1.09 19.61 0.18
CA ILE A 65 1.67 19.71 1.53
C ILE A 65 2.65 20.89 1.59
N PHE A 66 3.43 21.12 0.54
CA PHE A 66 4.30 22.30 0.46
C PHE A 66 3.49 23.60 0.57
N TYR A 67 2.45 23.74 -0.26
CA TYR A 67 1.54 24.89 -0.21
C TYR A 67 0.92 25.09 1.17
N LEU A 68 0.42 24.02 1.79
CA LEU A 68 -0.14 24.07 3.14
C LEU A 68 0.89 24.58 4.16
N LYS A 69 2.11 24.02 4.14
CA LYS A 69 3.19 24.41 5.06
C LYS A 69 3.61 25.87 4.88
N GLU A 70 3.73 26.34 3.64
CA GLU A 70 4.03 27.74 3.34
C GLU A 70 2.94 28.67 3.85
N ARG A 71 1.67 28.32 3.62
CA ARG A 71 0.53 29.15 4.06
C ARG A 71 0.48 29.29 5.58
N LEU A 72 0.70 28.20 6.31
CA LEU A 72 0.76 28.21 7.77
C LEU A 72 1.94 29.03 8.30
N ALA A 73 3.10 28.99 7.63
CA ALA A 73 4.26 29.79 8.03
C ALA A 73 4.04 31.30 7.83
N SER A 74 3.26 31.71 6.80
CA SER A 74 2.93 33.11 6.52
C SER A 74 1.91 33.75 7.47
N MET A 75 1.30 32.98 8.36
CA MET A 75 0.30 33.46 9.33
C MET A 75 0.90 33.82 10.70
N LYS A 76 2.22 33.95 10.78
CA LYS A 76 2.92 34.49 11.95
C LYS A 76 2.96 36.01 11.94
#